data_AF-A0A5C8X193-F1
#
_entry.id   AF-A0A5C8X193-F1
#
_cell.length_a   1.000
_cell.length_b   1.000
_cell.length_c   1.000
_cell.angle_alpha   90.00
_cell.angle_beta   90.00
_cell.angle_gamma   90.00
#
_symmetry.space_group_name_H-M   'P 1'
#
loop_
_entity.id
_entity.type
_entity.pdbx_description
1 polymer ?
#
loop_
_entity_poly.entity_id
_entity_poly.type
_entity_poly.pdbx_seq_one_letter_code
_entity_poly.pdbx_strand_id
1 'polypeptide(L)'
;MLIRLLSAALAAGFLAAVLVTGLELALTSPLIIAAERYETQATPGSAAAVAPMPDRLPIVLAHAGHDHDSKAAPEWQPGAGLPRMLFTGLATLVGGIGYALLLGAVMLATGREPSPERGLAFAVAGFLAVALAPALGLPPELPGSEAAPLVARQVWWLMTAAATAMGIYLIAIRRVPITILGGLVLIVAPHLAGAPEVAATPSELPAGLAAQFAARSLAIAFVFWAVIGLAFGRAWQTFGPKTAAGARG
;
A
#
# COMPACT_ATOMS: atom_id res chain seq x y z
N MET A 1 -6.55 14.57 -23.43
CA MET A 1 -6.80 14.18 -22.01
C MET A 1 -5.93 13.02 -21.56
N LEU A 2 -5.78 11.94 -22.33
CA LEU A 2 -4.99 10.76 -21.94
C LEU A 2 -3.51 11.08 -21.63
N ILE A 3 -2.83 11.87 -22.46
CA ILE A 3 -1.43 12.26 -22.23
C ILE A 3 -1.29 13.03 -20.91
N ARG A 4 -2.21 13.96 -20.61
CA ARG A 4 -2.21 14.72 -19.35
C ARG A 4 -2.37 13.80 -18.13
N LEU A 5 -3.27 12.81 -18.22
CA LEU A 5 -3.46 11.78 -17.19
C LEU A 5 -2.18 10.98 -16.96
N LEU A 6 -1.57 10.48 -18.04
CA LEU A 6 -0.35 9.70 -17.96
C LEU A 6 0.82 10.52 -17.38
N SER A 7 1.05 11.73 -17.88
CA SER A 7 2.12 12.61 -17.39
C SER A 7 1.94 12.98 -15.91
N ALA A 8 0.72 13.28 -15.48
CA ALA A 8 0.43 13.57 -14.07
C ALA A 8 0.66 12.34 -13.17
N ALA A 9 0.25 11.15 -13.62
CA ALA A 9 0.46 9.91 -12.89
C ALA A 9 1.95 9.51 -12.81
N LEU A 10 2.72 9.67 -13.89
CA LEU A 10 4.15 9.42 -13.89
C LEU A 10 4.89 10.33 -12.89
N ALA A 11 4.59 11.63 -12.90
CA ALA A 11 5.20 12.59 -11.99
C ALA A 11 4.84 12.29 -10.51
N ALA A 12 3.56 12.01 -10.24
CA ALA A 12 3.08 11.72 -8.89
C ALA A 12 3.64 10.38 -8.36
N GLY A 13 3.58 9.33 -9.18
CA GLY A 13 4.08 8.00 -8.83
C GLY A 13 5.59 8.00 -8.58
N PHE A 14 6.36 8.72 -9.40
CA PHE A 14 7.81 8.87 -9.20
C PHE A 14 8.14 9.56 -7.88
N LEU A 15 7.51 10.71 -7.60
CA LEU A 15 7.75 11.45 -6.36
C LEU A 15 7.39 10.60 -5.12
N ALA A 16 6.24 9.93 -5.16
CA ALA A 16 5.81 9.05 -4.08
C ALA A 16 6.80 7.89 -3.87
N ALA A 17 7.27 7.26 -4.94
CA ALA A 17 8.18 6.13 -4.86
C ALA A 17 9.53 6.51 -4.25
N VAL A 18 10.12 7.64 -4.64
CA VAL A 18 11.38 8.12 -4.06
C VAL A 18 11.23 8.36 -2.56
N LEU A 19 10.18 9.06 -2.15
CA LEU A 19 9.94 9.38 -0.74
C LEU A 19 9.67 8.13 0.10
N VAL A 20 8.81 7.24 -0.39
CA VAL A 20 8.41 6.03 0.32
C VAL A 20 9.54 5.03 0.44
N THR A 21 10.34 4.84 -0.63
CA THR A 21 11.53 3.99 -0.56
C THR A 21 12.49 4.47 0.54
N GLY A 22 12.67 5.79 0.69
CA GLY A 22 13.47 6.36 1.77
C GLY A 22 12.87 6.10 3.16
N LEU A 23 11.54 6.22 3.30
CA LEU A 23 10.86 5.93 4.57
C LEU A 23 10.93 4.45 4.93
N GLU A 24 10.76 3.54 3.98
CA GLU A 24 10.84 2.10 4.22
C GLU A 24 12.25 1.71 4.69
N LEU A 25 13.29 2.22 4.00
CA LEU A 25 14.68 2.02 4.40
C LEU A 25 14.96 2.51 5.83
N ALA A 26 14.37 3.64 6.23
CA ALA A 26 14.59 4.23 7.55
C ALA A 26 13.76 3.58 8.66
N LEU A 27 12.51 3.19 8.37
CA LEU A 27 11.51 2.89 9.39
C LEU A 27 11.13 1.40 9.46
N THR A 28 11.12 0.68 8.35
CA THR A 28 10.70 -0.73 8.30
C THR A 28 11.87 -1.68 8.14
N SER A 29 12.90 -1.33 7.36
CA SER A 29 14.09 -2.19 7.19
C SER A 29 14.76 -2.60 8.52
N PRO A 30 14.95 -1.71 9.52
CA PRO A 30 15.53 -2.13 10.80
C PRO A 30 14.67 -3.13 11.56
N LEU A 31 13.34 -3.05 11.41
CA LEU A 31 12.40 -3.98 12.06
C LEU A 31 12.44 -5.35 11.38
N ILE A 32 12.56 -5.38 10.06
CA ILE A 32 12.68 -6.65 9.33
C ILE A 32 14.00 -7.35 9.70
N ILE A 33 15.13 -6.64 9.72
CA ILE A 33 16.42 -7.20 10.16
C ILE A 33 16.33 -7.73 11.61
N ALA A 34 15.58 -7.05 12.47
CA ALA A 34 15.37 -7.51 13.83
C ALA A 34 14.48 -8.77 13.90
N ALA A 35 13.48 -8.91 13.01
CA ALA A 35 12.61 -10.07 12.92
C ALA A 35 13.34 -11.33 12.40
N GLU A 36 14.25 -11.19 11.43
CA GLU A 36 15.07 -12.29 10.87
C GLU A 36 15.86 -13.07 11.95
N ARG A 37 16.18 -12.43 13.09
CA ARG A 37 16.86 -13.08 14.22
C ARG A 37 16.02 -14.18 14.88
N TYR A 38 14.70 -14.05 14.83
CA TYR A 38 13.77 -15.02 15.43
C TYR A 38 13.50 -16.20 14.51
N GLU A 39 13.45 -15.99 13.18
CA GLU A 39 13.39 -17.09 12.20
C GLU A 39 14.59 -18.05 12.32
N THR A 40 15.78 -17.50 12.56
CA THR A 40 17.02 -18.28 12.68
C THR A 40 17.07 -19.11 13.97
N GLN A 41 16.36 -18.68 15.02
CA GLN A 41 16.32 -19.35 16.33
C GLN A 41 15.25 -20.46 16.38
N ALA A 42 14.16 -20.33 15.60
CA ALA A 42 13.07 -21.29 15.51
C ALA A 42 13.44 -22.63 14.84
N THR A 43 14.62 -22.74 14.20
CA THR A 43 15.08 -23.96 13.52
C THR A 43 16.26 -24.62 14.26
N PRO A 44 16.04 -25.54 15.21
CA PRO A 44 17.12 -26.32 15.81
C PRO A 44 17.64 -27.34 14.78
N GLY A 45 18.66 -26.94 14.01
CA GLY A 45 19.33 -27.78 13.01
C GLY A 45 19.99 -27.03 11.84
N SER A 46 19.66 -25.75 11.62
CA SER A 46 20.29 -24.94 10.57
C SER A 46 21.48 -24.15 11.14
N ALA A 47 22.57 -24.85 11.45
CA ALA A 47 23.86 -24.22 11.76
C ALA A 47 24.58 -23.75 10.48
N ALA A 48 23.89 -23.01 9.62
CA ALA A 48 24.54 -22.16 8.63
C ALA A 48 24.53 -20.74 9.19
N ALA A 49 25.58 -20.40 9.93
CA ALA A 49 25.82 -19.06 10.43
C ALA A 49 25.84 -18.06 9.26
N VAL A 50 24.73 -17.37 9.01
CA VAL A 50 24.74 -16.14 8.23
C VAL A 50 25.22 -15.06 9.20
N ALA A 51 26.48 -14.66 9.07
CA ALA A 51 27.03 -13.51 9.77
C ALA A 51 26.13 -12.27 9.59
N PRO A 52 26.06 -11.34 10.56
CA PRO A 52 25.38 -10.07 10.36
C PRO A 52 26.08 -9.30 9.24
N MET A 53 25.59 -9.45 8.01
CA MET A 53 26.10 -8.75 6.84
C MET A 53 25.39 -7.39 6.73
N PRO A 54 26.12 -6.27 6.63
CA PRO A 54 25.54 -4.93 6.51
C PRO A 54 24.82 -4.69 5.16
N ASP A 55 24.90 -5.64 4.23
CA ASP A 55 24.36 -5.54 2.86
C ASP A 55 22.97 -6.16 2.69
N ARG A 56 22.15 -6.30 3.74
CA ARG A 56 20.73 -6.70 3.59
C ARG A 56 19.83 -5.51 3.87
N LEU A 57 19.24 -4.96 2.82
CA LEU A 57 18.20 -3.94 2.91
C LEU A 57 16.84 -4.59 2.59
N PRO A 58 16.13 -5.09 3.60
CA PRO A 58 14.80 -5.63 3.39
C PRO A 58 13.80 -4.47 3.26
N ILE A 59 13.23 -4.30 2.07
CA ILE A 59 12.11 -3.41 1.84
C ILE A 59 10.94 -4.30 1.46
N VAL A 60 9.88 -4.29 2.28
CA VAL A 60 8.61 -4.97 2.02
C VAL A 60 7.54 -3.91 1.87
N LEU A 61 6.96 -3.86 0.68
CA LEU A 61 5.80 -2.99 0.40
C LEU A 61 4.64 -3.46 1.28
N ALA A 62 4.06 -2.53 2.06
CA ALA A 62 2.86 -2.80 2.88
C ALA A 62 1.63 -3.29 2.05
N HIS A 63 1.72 -3.26 0.72
CA HIS A 63 0.70 -3.72 -0.22
C HIS A 63 1.13 -4.95 -1.05
N ALA A 64 2.33 -5.50 -0.83
CA ALA A 64 2.81 -6.66 -1.56
C ALA A 64 2.48 -7.95 -0.80
N GLY A 65 1.18 -8.27 -0.74
CA GLY A 65 0.72 -9.63 -0.43
C GLY A 65 0.87 -10.52 -1.66
N HIS A 66 2.11 -10.80 -2.07
CA HIS A 66 2.42 -11.78 -3.11
C HIS A 66 3.43 -12.79 -2.56
N ASP A 67 2.97 -13.68 -1.70
CA ASP A 67 3.68 -14.94 -1.42
C ASP A 67 3.23 -15.95 -2.48
N HIS A 68 4.00 -16.18 -3.56
CA HIS A 68 3.62 -17.26 -4.47
C HIS A 68 3.87 -18.63 -3.82
N ASP A 69 2.92 -19.54 -4.03
CA ASP A 69 2.87 -20.87 -3.43
C ASP A 69 4.20 -21.65 -3.58
N SER A 70 4.70 -22.17 -2.45
CA SER A 70 5.95 -22.90 -2.33
C SER A 70 5.83 -24.35 -2.78
N LYS A 71 5.59 -24.59 -4.08
CA LYS A 71 5.79 -25.92 -4.71
C LYS A 71 6.30 -25.86 -6.15
N ALA A 72 7.30 -25.04 -6.46
CA ALA A 72 8.15 -25.21 -7.65
C ALA A 72 9.39 -24.33 -7.61
N ALA A 73 10.59 -24.95 -7.59
CA ALA A 73 11.90 -24.29 -7.66
C ALA A 73 12.18 -23.27 -6.53
N PRO A 74 13.44 -22.88 -6.27
CA PRO A 74 13.69 -21.70 -5.44
C PRO A 74 13.00 -20.50 -6.12
N GLU A 75 12.00 -19.94 -5.45
CA GLU A 75 11.33 -18.72 -5.88
C GLU A 75 12.40 -17.64 -6.08
N TRP A 76 12.45 -17.06 -7.29
CA TRP A 76 13.47 -16.08 -7.60
C TRP A 76 13.27 -14.86 -6.70
N GLN A 77 14.28 -14.53 -5.92
CA GLN A 77 14.31 -13.33 -5.09
C GLN A 77 15.51 -12.46 -5.45
N PRO A 78 15.36 -11.12 -5.48
CA PRO A 78 16.50 -10.23 -5.65
C PRO A 78 17.59 -10.52 -4.60
N GLY A 79 18.84 -10.51 -5.04
CA GLY A 79 20.00 -10.62 -4.16
C GLY A 79 19.98 -9.53 -3.07
N ALA A 80 20.53 -9.85 -1.90
CA ALA A 80 20.64 -8.91 -0.80
C ALA A 80 21.32 -7.59 -1.21
N GLY A 81 20.90 -6.49 -0.59
CA GLY A 81 21.59 -5.20 -0.68
C GLY A 81 21.08 -4.36 -1.83
N LEU A 82 21.99 -3.92 -2.71
CA LEU A 82 21.66 -3.04 -3.82
C LEU A 82 20.64 -3.64 -4.79
N PRO A 83 20.73 -4.92 -5.21
CA PRO A 83 19.72 -5.51 -6.09
C PRO A 83 18.32 -5.48 -5.46
N ARG A 84 18.17 -5.86 -4.20
CA ARG A 84 16.89 -5.80 -3.48
C ARG A 84 16.35 -4.38 -3.39
N MET A 85 17.20 -3.40 -3.04
CA MET A 85 16.78 -2.00 -3.00
C MET A 85 16.26 -1.53 -4.35
N LEU A 86 16.96 -1.85 -5.45
CA LEU A 86 16.57 -1.42 -6.79
C LEU A 86 15.28 -2.09 -7.26
N PHE A 87 15.13 -3.40 -7.06
CA PHE A 87 13.92 -4.12 -7.44
C PHE A 87 12.71 -3.67 -6.62
N THR A 88 12.86 -3.46 -5.31
CA THR A 88 11.76 -2.94 -4.51
C THR A 88 11.44 -1.50 -4.88
N GLY A 89 12.44 -0.62 -5.05
CA GLY A 89 12.21 0.76 -5.50
C GLY A 89 11.51 0.82 -6.86
N LEU A 90 11.85 -0.08 -7.78
CA LEU A 90 11.16 -0.21 -9.06
C LEU A 90 9.71 -0.71 -8.89
N ALA A 91 9.47 -1.68 -8.02
CA ALA A 91 8.13 -2.15 -7.70
C ALA A 91 7.27 -1.02 -7.07
N THR A 92 7.86 -0.24 -6.15
CA THR A 92 7.23 0.94 -5.54
C THR A 92 6.92 2.00 -6.59
N LEU A 93 7.81 2.21 -7.57
CA LEU A 93 7.59 3.13 -8.68
C LEU A 93 6.42 2.70 -9.57
N VAL A 94 6.41 1.43 -10.01
CA VAL A 94 5.33 0.89 -10.86
C VAL A 94 4.00 0.94 -10.12
N GLY A 95 3.98 0.52 -8.84
CA GLY A 95 2.81 0.62 -7.98
C GLY A 95 2.33 2.06 -7.80
N GLY A 96 3.26 3.00 -7.55
CA GLY A 96 2.99 4.43 -7.44
C GLY A 96 2.32 5.01 -8.67
N ILE A 97 2.83 4.69 -9.86
CA ILE A 97 2.24 5.12 -11.14
C ILE A 97 0.85 4.50 -11.31
N GLY A 98 0.70 3.20 -11.02
CA GLY A 98 -0.58 2.50 -11.11
C GLY A 98 -1.66 3.09 -10.21
N TYR A 99 -1.36 3.33 -8.93
CA TYR A 99 -2.29 3.97 -8.00
C TYR A 99 -2.61 5.41 -8.39
N ALA A 100 -1.64 6.17 -8.90
CA ALA A 100 -1.88 7.52 -9.41
C ALA A 100 -2.83 7.54 -10.62
N LEU A 101 -2.69 6.56 -11.53
CA LEU A 101 -3.60 6.38 -12.67
C LEU A 101 -5.02 6.03 -12.20
N LEU A 102 -5.16 5.08 -11.27
CA LEU A 102 -6.46 4.71 -10.69
C LEU A 102 -7.12 5.90 -9.99
N LEU A 103 -6.37 6.64 -9.18
CA LEU A 103 -6.84 7.84 -8.49
C LEU A 103 -7.37 8.87 -9.49
N GLY A 104 -6.58 9.17 -10.53
CA GLY A 104 -6.98 10.05 -11.61
C GLY A 104 -8.23 9.58 -12.36
N ALA A 105 -8.28 8.29 -12.71
CA ALA A 105 -9.42 7.69 -13.40
C ALA A 105 -10.71 7.81 -12.57
N VAL A 106 -10.65 7.52 -11.27
CA VAL A 106 -11.81 7.63 -10.36
C VAL A 106 -12.27 9.07 -10.20
N MET A 107 -11.36 10.04 -10.07
CA MET A 107 -11.72 11.46 -10.04
C MET A 107 -12.46 11.88 -11.33
N LEU A 108 -11.94 11.51 -12.50
CA LEU A 108 -12.55 11.84 -13.78
C LEU A 108 -13.89 11.13 -13.99
N ALA A 109 -13.99 9.83 -13.64
CA ALA A 109 -15.22 9.05 -13.75
C ALA A 109 -16.34 9.59 -12.83
N THR A 110 -15.97 10.24 -11.74
CA THR A 110 -16.92 10.91 -10.83
C THR A 110 -17.17 12.38 -11.17
N GLY A 111 -16.66 12.86 -12.31
CA GLY A 111 -16.84 14.24 -12.78
C GLY A 111 -16.11 15.28 -11.91
N ARG A 112 -15.06 14.87 -11.18
CA ARG A 112 -14.27 15.74 -10.32
C ARG A 112 -12.94 16.07 -10.99
N GLU A 113 -12.78 17.32 -11.42
CA GLU A 113 -11.52 17.75 -12.01
C GLU A 113 -10.39 17.71 -10.95
N PRO A 114 -9.25 17.04 -11.23
CA PRO A 114 -8.15 16.96 -10.28
C PRO A 114 -7.58 18.34 -9.89
N SER A 115 -7.49 18.56 -8.57
CA SER A 115 -6.75 19.65 -7.92
C SER A 115 -6.00 19.07 -6.71
N PRO A 116 -5.01 19.74 -6.11
CA PRO A 116 -4.32 19.23 -4.92
C PRO A 116 -5.26 18.84 -3.78
N GLU A 117 -6.28 19.65 -3.50
CA GLU A 117 -7.23 19.42 -2.41
C GLU A 117 -8.11 18.19 -2.69
N ARG A 118 -8.62 18.08 -3.93
CA ARG A 118 -9.41 16.91 -4.35
C ARG A 118 -8.55 15.65 -4.45
N GLY A 119 -7.33 15.77 -4.98
CA GLY A 119 -6.37 14.69 -5.05
C GLY A 119 -6.06 14.14 -3.66
N LEU A 120 -5.84 15.01 -2.67
CA LEU A 120 -5.67 14.59 -1.28
C LEU A 120 -6.93 13.90 -0.73
N ALA A 121 -8.13 14.45 -0.95
CA ALA A 121 -9.37 13.83 -0.48
C ALA A 121 -9.61 12.43 -1.06
N PHE A 122 -9.41 12.26 -2.38
CA PHE A 122 -9.51 10.95 -3.02
C PHE A 122 -8.38 10.02 -2.57
N ALA A 123 -7.18 10.53 -2.30
CA ALA A 123 -6.08 9.73 -1.82
C ALA A 123 -6.31 9.22 -0.40
N VAL A 124 -6.88 10.05 0.48
CA VAL A 124 -7.32 9.61 1.81
C VAL A 124 -8.39 8.53 1.67
N ALA A 125 -9.38 8.69 0.78
CA ALA A 125 -10.36 7.64 0.52
C ALA A 125 -9.73 6.33 0.00
N GLY A 126 -8.73 6.43 -0.89
CA GLY A 126 -7.96 5.29 -1.38
C GLY A 126 -7.18 4.60 -0.28
N PHE A 127 -6.49 5.35 0.58
CA PHE A 127 -5.81 4.83 1.77
C PHE A 127 -6.79 4.10 2.70
N LEU A 128 -7.95 4.71 2.99
CA LEU A 128 -8.96 4.11 3.85
C LEU A 128 -9.46 2.76 3.29
N ALA A 129 -9.71 2.71 1.99
CA ALA A 129 -10.24 1.51 1.34
C ALA A 129 -9.19 0.41 1.16
N VAL A 130 -8.00 0.74 0.67
CA VAL A 130 -7.03 -0.24 0.16
C VAL A 130 -5.99 -0.63 1.23
N ALA A 131 -5.75 0.24 2.22
CA ALA A 131 -4.77 0.02 3.27
C ALA A 131 -5.42 -0.11 4.65
N LEU A 132 -6.09 0.94 5.15
CA LEU A 132 -6.53 0.99 6.54
C LEU A 132 -7.59 -0.06 6.86
N ALA A 133 -8.70 -0.11 6.12
CA ALA A 133 -9.78 -1.05 6.43
C ALA A 133 -9.30 -2.51 6.38
N PRO A 134 -8.61 -2.99 5.32
CA PRO A 134 -8.04 -4.33 5.34
C PRO A 134 -7.09 -4.58 6.52
N ALA A 135 -6.25 -3.60 6.87
CA ALA A 135 -5.28 -3.70 7.96
C ALA A 135 -5.90 -3.79 9.37
N LEU A 136 -7.16 -3.40 9.54
CA LEU A 136 -7.87 -3.61 10.81
C LEU A 136 -8.11 -5.10 11.09
N GLY A 137 -8.25 -5.91 10.04
CA GLY A 137 -8.41 -7.35 10.15
C GLY A 137 -7.11 -8.13 9.94
N LEU A 138 -6.31 -7.72 8.95
CA LEU A 138 -5.03 -8.34 8.59
C LEU A 138 -3.94 -7.24 8.56
N PRO A 139 -3.35 -6.88 9.71
CA PRO A 139 -2.33 -5.84 9.77
C PRO A 139 -1.08 -6.25 8.96
N PRO A 140 -0.27 -5.29 8.48
CA PRO A 140 0.97 -5.61 7.78
C PRO A 140 1.89 -6.47 8.67
N GLU A 141 2.33 -7.59 8.12
CA GLU A 141 3.09 -8.61 8.84
C GLU A 141 4.58 -8.54 8.48
N LEU A 142 5.44 -8.91 9.43
CA LEU A 142 6.87 -9.03 9.17
C LEU A 142 7.16 -10.30 8.37
N PRO A 143 8.23 -10.32 7.55
CA PRO A 143 8.72 -11.58 7.00
C PRO A 143 8.90 -12.63 8.10
N GLY A 144 8.51 -13.86 7.78
CA GLY A 144 8.59 -15.01 8.69
C GLY A 144 7.49 -15.11 9.74
N SER A 145 6.53 -14.18 9.77
CA SER A 145 5.34 -14.37 10.61
C SER A 145 4.49 -15.52 10.09
N GLU A 146 3.90 -16.29 11.00
CA GLU A 146 2.83 -17.20 10.62
C GLU A 146 1.65 -16.41 10.09
N ALA A 147 1.14 -16.82 8.93
CA ALA A 147 0.06 -16.12 8.24
C ALA A 147 -1.05 -17.09 7.84
N ALA A 148 -2.27 -16.58 7.76
CA ALA A 148 -3.39 -17.32 7.21
C ALA A 148 -3.14 -17.67 5.73
N PRO A 149 -3.81 -18.71 5.18
CA PRO A 149 -3.65 -19.10 3.78
C PRO A 149 -3.76 -17.91 2.84
N LEU A 150 -2.81 -17.77 1.90
CA LEU A 150 -2.70 -16.56 1.06
C LEU A 150 -4.01 -16.23 0.35
N VAL A 151 -4.65 -17.23 -0.28
CA VAL A 151 -5.89 -17.03 -1.03
C VAL A 151 -6.98 -16.46 -0.13
N ALA A 152 -7.08 -16.91 1.12
CA ALA A 152 -8.06 -16.39 2.07
C ALA A 152 -7.77 -14.91 2.40
N ARG A 153 -6.49 -14.56 2.64
CA ARG A 153 -6.07 -13.17 2.88
C ARG A 153 -6.36 -12.27 1.68
N GLN A 154 -6.10 -12.73 0.46
CA GLN A 154 -6.34 -11.98 -0.78
C GLN A 154 -7.82 -11.75 -1.04
N VAL A 155 -8.66 -12.78 -0.87
CA VAL A 155 -10.12 -12.65 -1.00
C VAL A 155 -10.67 -11.69 0.04
N TRP A 156 -10.23 -11.82 1.29
CA TRP A 156 -10.60 -10.92 2.38
C TRP A 156 -10.22 -9.47 2.07
N TRP A 157 -8.97 -9.25 1.64
CA TRP A 157 -8.47 -7.94 1.29
C TRP A 157 -9.29 -7.31 0.16
N LEU A 158 -9.55 -8.06 -0.92
CA LEU A 158 -10.28 -7.56 -2.08
C LEU A 158 -11.73 -7.21 -1.72
N MET A 159 -12.40 -8.08 -0.94
CA MET A 159 -13.75 -7.84 -0.46
C MET A 159 -13.83 -6.60 0.44
N THR A 160 -12.92 -6.48 1.42
CA THR A 160 -12.87 -5.35 2.34
C THR A 160 -12.58 -4.05 1.60
N ALA A 161 -11.64 -4.06 0.66
CA ALA A 161 -11.27 -2.89 -0.12
C ALA A 161 -12.39 -2.45 -1.06
N ALA A 162 -13.01 -3.38 -1.79
CA ALA A 162 -14.11 -3.07 -2.70
C ALA A 162 -15.35 -2.55 -1.93
N ALA A 163 -15.71 -3.20 -0.82
CA ALA A 163 -16.84 -2.79 0.01
C ALA A 163 -16.61 -1.40 0.63
N THR A 164 -15.40 -1.14 1.13
CA THR A 164 -15.03 0.16 1.72
C THR A 164 -15.01 1.26 0.64
N ALA A 165 -14.41 1.01 -0.52
CA ALA A 165 -14.40 1.96 -1.63
C ALA A 165 -15.81 2.31 -2.11
N MET A 166 -16.68 1.31 -2.27
CA MET A 166 -18.08 1.51 -2.63
C MET A 166 -18.82 2.27 -1.53
N GLY A 167 -18.60 1.93 -0.26
CA GLY A 167 -19.22 2.62 0.87
C GLY A 167 -18.85 4.10 0.92
N ILE A 168 -17.56 4.42 0.75
CA ILE A 168 -17.09 5.81 0.66
C ILE A 168 -17.71 6.52 -0.55
N TYR A 169 -17.82 5.87 -1.72
CA TYR A 169 -18.49 6.45 -2.89
C TYR A 169 -19.96 6.79 -2.61
N LEU A 170 -20.71 5.88 -2.01
CA LEU A 170 -22.12 6.09 -1.68
C LEU A 170 -22.31 7.24 -0.68
N ILE A 171 -21.41 7.36 0.31
CA ILE A 171 -21.46 8.40 1.34
C ILE A 171 -21.01 9.76 0.78
N ALA A 172 -19.84 9.81 0.15
CA ALA A 172 -19.17 11.07 -0.18
C ALA A 172 -19.57 11.63 -1.55
N ILE A 173 -20.00 10.77 -2.50
CA ILE A 173 -20.35 11.16 -3.87
C ILE A 173 -21.87 11.14 -4.10
N ARG A 174 -22.56 10.03 -3.80
CA ARG A 174 -24.03 9.94 -4.03
C ARG A 174 -24.83 10.78 -3.06
N ARG A 175 -24.47 10.77 -1.77
CA ARG A 175 -25.05 11.64 -0.70
C ARG A 175 -26.58 11.58 -0.53
N VAL A 176 -27.21 10.45 -0.87
CA VAL A 176 -28.64 10.22 -0.61
C VAL A 176 -28.78 9.47 0.72
N PRO A 177 -29.73 9.79 1.62
CA PRO A 177 -29.82 9.16 2.95
C PRO A 177 -29.78 7.62 2.93
N ILE A 178 -30.52 7.00 2.01
CA ILE A 178 -30.52 5.53 1.85
C ILE A 178 -29.17 4.99 1.37
N THR A 179 -28.45 5.71 0.52
CA THR A 179 -27.11 5.29 0.05
C THR A 179 -26.06 5.52 1.11
N ILE A 180 -26.21 6.54 1.96
CA ILE A 180 -25.33 6.78 3.11
C ILE A 180 -25.44 5.59 4.09
N LEU A 181 -26.67 5.18 4.43
CA LEU A 181 -26.88 4.01 5.28
C LEU A 181 -26.29 2.75 4.64
N GLY A 182 -26.58 2.50 3.35
CA GLY A 182 -25.99 1.38 2.61
C GLY A 182 -24.46 1.42 2.59
N GLY A 183 -23.86 2.60 2.47
CA GLY A 183 -22.41 2.77 2.49
C GLY A 183 -21.79 2.47 3.85
N LEU A 184 -22.44 2.86 4.95
CA LEU A 184 -22.01 2.49 6.30
C LEU A 184 -22.08 0.98 6.51
N VAL A 185 -23.16 0.34 6.06
CA VAL A 185 -23.32 -1.12 6.11
C VAL A 185 -22.20 -1.81 5.32
N LEU A 186 -21.87 -1.33 4.11
CA LEU A 186 -20.79 -1.90 3.31
C LEU A 186 -19.41 -1.77 3.97
N ILE A 187 -19.13 -0.66 4.65
CA ILE A 187 -17.85 -0.49 5.36
C ILE A 187 -17.77 -1.45 6.55
N VAL A 188 -18.86 -1.64 7.29
CA VAL A 188 -18.86 -2.46 8.51
C VAL A 188 -18.95 -3.96 8.21
N ALA A 189 -19.66 -4.36 7.15
CA ALA A 189 -19.99 -5.76 6.89
C ALA A 189 -18.78 -6.71 6.80
N PRO A 190 -17.67 -6.38 6.10
CA PRO A 190 -16.48 -7.24 6.11
C PRO A 190 -16.00 -7.51 7.53
N HIS A 191 -15.84 -6.47 8.35
CA HIS A 191 -15.34 -6.60 9.73
C HIS A 191 -16.22 -7.47 10.63
N LEU A 192 -17.53 -7.53 10.40
CA LEU A 192 -18.43 -8.44 11.11
C LEU A 192 -18.28 -9.90 10.68
N ALA A 193 -17.89 -10.16 9.42
CA ALA A 193 -17.61 -11.50 8.94
C ALA A 193 -16.31 -12.08 9.51
N GLY A 194 -15.38 -11.21 9.92
CA GLY A 194 -14.10 -11.59 10.56
C GLY A 194 -13.00 -11.94 9.56
N ALA A 195 -11.78 -11.49 9.86
CA ALA A 195 -10.62 -11.76 9.02
C ALA A 195 -10.17 -13.24 9.12
N PRO A 196 -9.53 -13.79 8.08
CA PRO A 196 -8.94 -15.12 8.14
C PRO A 196 -7.92 -15.24 9.29
N GLU A 197 -8.11 -16.23 10.16
CA GLU A 197 -7.20 -16.48 11.29
C GLU A 197 -6.02 -17.37 10.89
N VAL A 198 -4.89 -17.16 11.58
CA VAL A 198 -3.75 -18.08 11.57
C VAL A 198 -4.09 -19.28 12.46
N ALA A 199 -3.58 -20.47 12.14
CA ALA A 199 -3.63 -21.58 13.09
C ALA A 199 -3.00 -21.13 14.42
N ALA A 200 -3.56 -21.59 15.55
CA ALA A 200 -3.22 -21.10 16.89
C ALA A 200 -1.82 -21.55 17.39
N THR A 201 -0.79 -21.42 16.57
CA THR A 201 0.60 -21.64 16.97
C THR A 201 1.15 -20.36 17.60
N PRO A 202 1.80 -20.45 18.77
CA PRO A 202 2.47 -19.30 19.36
C PRO A 202 3.60 -18.83 18.44
N SER A 203 3.54 -17.56 18.00
CA SER A 203 4.65 -16.95 17.28
C SER A 203 5.82 -16.66 18.22
N GLU A 204 7.03 -17.04 17.83
CA GLU A 204 8.27 -16.69 18.54
C GLU A 204 8.65 -15.21 18.37
N LEU A 205 8.00 -14.49 17.46
CA LEU A 205 8.25 -13.07 17.18
C LEU A 205 7.62 -12.19 18.27
N PRO A 206 8.38 -11.26 18.88
CA PRO A 206 7.82 -10.37 19.90
C PRO A 206 6.68 -9.51 19.36
N ALA A 207 5.52 -9.54 20.01
CA ALA A 207 4.32 -8.80 19.60
C ALA A 207 4.57 -7.28 19.48
N GLY A 208 5.42 -6.70 20.33
CA GLY A 208 5.78 -5.29 20.26
C GLY A 208 6.58 -4.90 19.00
N LEU A 209 7.30 -5.85 18.40
CA LEU A 209 8.04 -5.66 17.16
C LEU A 209 7.10 -5.73 15.95
N ALA A 210 6.18 -6.71 15.95
CA ALA A 210 5.12 -6.82 14.95
C ALA A 210 4.19 -5.58 14.95
N ALA A 211 3.75 -5.13 16.13
CA ALA A 211 2.91 -3.93 16.25
C ALA A 211 3.60 -2.66 15.75
N GLN A 212 4.91 -2.50 16.02
CA GLN A 212 5.70 -1.38 15.49
C GLN A 212 5.80 -1.43 13.96
N PHE A 213 5.99 -2.62 13.39
CA PHE A 213 6.04 -2.78 11.94
C PHE A 213 4.69 -2.43 11.30
N ALA A 214 3.59 -2.99 11.82
CA ALA A 214 2.25 -2.68 11.34
C ALA A 214 1.96 -1.17 11.38
N ALA A 215 2.27 -0.51 12.49
CA ALA A 215 2.07 0.93 12.65
C ALA A 215 2.91 1.77 11.65
N ARG A 216 4.20 1.44 11.48
CA ARG A 216 5.08 2.16 10.54
C ARG A 216 4.69 1.92 9.09
N SER A 217 4.35 0.69 8.73
CA SER A 217 3.87 0.34 7.38
C SER A 217 2.61 1.10 7.01
N LEU A 218 1.66 1.22 7.95
CA LEU A 218 0.43 1.96 7.74
C LEU A 218 0.66 3.48 7.65
N ALA A 219 1.57 4.02 8.45
CA ALA A 219 1.98 5.43 8.36
C ALA A 219 2.65 5.75 7.01
N ILE A 220 3.54 4.87 6.53
CA ILE A 220 4.18 5.00 5.21
C ILE A 220 3.13 4.92 4.09
N ALA A 221 2.17 3.99 4.19
CA ALA A 221 1.06 3.91 3.25
C ALA A 221 0.24 5.21 3.21
N PHE A 222 -0.05 5.82 4.37
CA PHE A 222 -0.73 7.10 4.41
C PHE A 222 0.06 8.21 3.69
N VAL A 223 1.37 8.29 3.95
CA VAL A 223 2.26 9.25 3.27
C VAL A 223 2.29 9.01 1.77
N PHE A 224 2.41 7.77 1.32
CA PHE A 224 2.36 7.38 -0.09
C PHE A 224 1.10 7.92 -0.77
N TRP A 225 -0.07 7.63 -0.21
CA TRP A 225 -1.35 8.09 -0.75
C TRP A 225 -1.42 9.62 -0.77
N ALA A 226 -1.10 10.29 0.34
CA ALA A 226 -1.13 11.74 0.43
C ALA A 226 -0.23 12.42 -0.63
N VAL A 227 1.01 11.90 -0.81
CA VAL A 227 1.94 12.40 -1.82
C VAL A 227 1.39 12.19 -3.22
N ILE A 228 0.89 11.00 -3.55
CA ILE A 228 0.29 10.74 -4.87
C ILE A 228 -0.87 11.71 -5.12
N GLY A 229 -1.78 11.87 -4.16
CA GLY A 229 -2.94 12.75 -4.29
C GLY A 229 -2.56 14.20 -4.56
N LEU A 230 -1.68 14.75 -3.73
CA LEU A 230 -1.20 16.14 -3.85
C LEU A 230 -0.41 16.36 -5.13
N ALA A 231 0.55 15.47 -5.41
CA ALA A 231 1.42 15.57 -6.58
C ALA A 231 0.63 15.39 -7.88
N PHE A 232 -0.31 14.44 -7.93
CA PHE A 232 -1.17 14.22 -9.09
C PHE A 232 -2.04 15.44 -9.36
N GLY A 233 -2.71 15.96 -8.33
CA GLY A 233 -3.54 17.17 -8.44
C GLY A 233 -2.74 18.38 -8.93
N ARG A 234 -1.52 18.55 -8.43
CA ARG A 234 -0.62 19.64 -8.85
C ARG A 234 -0.11 19.44 -10.28
N ALA A 235 0.38 18.25 -10.61
CA ALA A 235 0.87 17.92 -11.96
C ALA A 235 -0.25 18.04 -13.01
N TRP A 236 -1.47 17.64 -12.67
CA TRP A 236 -2.65 17.81 -13.53
C TRP A 236 -2.86 19.27 -13.92
N GLN A 237 -2.75 20.21 -12.98
CA GLN A 237 -2.87 21.64 -13.26
C GLN A 237 -1.72 22.15 -14.13
N THR A 238 -0.49 21.70 -13.87
CA THR A 238 0.70 22.12 -14.62
C THR A 238 0.71 21.65 -16.07
N PHE A 239 0.27 20.40 -16.31
CA PHE A 239 0.21 19.81 -17.66
C PHE A 239 -1.12 20.12 -18.39
N GLY A 240 -1.98 20.94 -17.81
CA GLY A 240 -3.19 21.44 -18.47
C GLY A 240 -2.87 22.47 -19.56
N PRO A 241 -3.79 22.69 -20.53
CA PRO A 241 -3.66 23.80 -21.45
C PRO A 241 -3.56 25.10 -20.66
N LYS A 242 -2.48 25.86 -20.84
CA LYS A 242 -2.41 27.24 -20.36
C LYS A 242 -3.52 27.98 -21.08
N THR A 243 -4.62 28.29 -20.39
CA THR A 243 -5.56 29.28 -20.91
C THR A 243 -4.73 30.55 -21.09
N ALA A 244 -4.66 31.07 -22.32
CA ALA A 244 -3.92 32.28 -22.62
C ALA A 244 -4.49 33.45 -21.79
N ALA A 245 -3.92 33.66 -20.61
CA ALA A 245 -4.14 34.85 -19.84
C ALA A 245 -3.32 35.97 -20.48
N GLY A 246 -3.99 36.80 -21.30
CA GLY A 246 -3.39 38.01 -21.86
C GLY A 246 -3.73 38.32 -23.33
N ALA A 247 -4.99 38.18 -23.73
CA ALA A 247 -5.50 38.83 -24.95
C ALA A 247 -6.74 39.66 -24.59
N ARG A 248 -6.52 40.71 -23.78
CA ARG A 248 -7.34 41.92 -23.62
C ARG A 248 -6.28 42.98 -23.30
N GLY A 249 -5.89 43.85 -24.22
CA GLY A 249 -6.72 44.81 -24.92
C GLY A 249 -6.24 46.17 -24.42
#